data_AF-A0AAD6SRV9-F1
#
_entry.id   AF-A0AAD6SRV9-F1
#
_cell.length_a   1.000
_cell.length_b   1.000
_cell.length_c   1.000
_cell.angle_alpha   90.00
_cell.angle_beta   90.00
_cell.angle_gamma   90.00
#
_symmetry.space_group_name_H-M   'P 1'
#
loop_
_entity.id
_entity.type
_entity.pdbx_description
1 polymer ?
#
loop_
_entity_poly.entity_id
_entity_poly.type
_entity_poly.pdbx_seq_one_letter_code
_entity_poly.pdbx_strand_id
1 'polypeptide(L)'
;MLGQSETTKYLKRCETKVGIEEVLSAYIAAKYLKGATSERVLLKLKYLAIYLRVNGHQRVLDLGAEPWKVLTMEVALGGGRIGLLRSVTEPGRAAWNQIRRASPSQSARALTDSVHGGPGPVQSFLQPDQAQPFLFNEARAPWLERYGLLSD
;
A
#
# COMPACT_ATOMS: atom_id res chain seq x y z
N MET A 1 12.32 1.02 8.05
CA MET A 1 11.01 1.56 7.59
C MET A 1 10.92 1.47 6.07
N LEU A 2 9.75 1.16 5.50
CA LEU A 2 9.62 0.88 4.05
C LEU A 2 9.66 2.16 3.18
N GLY A 3 10.84 2.46 2.62
CA GLY A 3 11.04 3.43 1.53
C GLY A 3 10.90 2.79 0.15
N GLN A 4 11.06 3.55 -0.94
CA GLN A 4 10.95 3.03 -2.31
C GLN A 4 12.01 1.95 -2.61
N SER A 5 13.28 2.23 -2.28
CA SER A 5 14.39 1.28 -2.41
C SER A 5 14.13 -0.03 -1.64
N GLU A 6 13.80 0.06 -0.34
CA GLU A 6 13.53 -1.12 0.48
C GLU A 6 12.32 -1.93 -0.03
N THR A 7 11.24 -1.26 -0.42
CA THR A 7 10.04 -1.92 -0.96
C THR A 7 10.38 -2.66 -2.26
N THR A 8 11.22 -2.06 -3.10
CA THR A 8 11.67 -2.68 -4.35
C THR A 8 12.45 -3.98 -4.10
N LYS A 9 13.24 -4.07 -3.02
CA LYS A 9 13.93 -5.32 -2.64
C LYS A 9 12.96 -6.46 -2.37
N TYR A 10 11.83 -6.18 -1.72
CA TYR A 10 10.79 -7.18 -1.48
C TYR A 10 10.03 -7.51 -2.76
N LEU A 11 9.62 -6.49 -3.53
CA LEU A 11 8.88 -6.68 -4.79
C LEU A 11 9.64 -7.52 -5.82
N LYS A 12 10.96 -7.39 -5.90
CA LYS A 12 11.82 -8.20 -6.78
C LYS A 12 11.77 -9.70 -6.48
N ARG A 13 11.41 -10.07 -5.25
CA ARG A 13 11.32 -11.46 -4.79
C ARG A 13 9.91 -12.04 -4.96
N CYS A 14 8.96 -11.23 -5.39
CA CYS A 14 7.59 -11.69 -5.60
C CYS A 14 7.48 -12.43 -6.94
N GLU A 15 6.93 -13.64 -6.88
CA GLU A 15 6.65 -14.46 -8.06
C GLU A 15 5.18 -14.44 -8.45
N THR A 16 4.31 -13.99 -7.53
CA THR A 16 2.85 -13.98 -7.70
C THR A 16 2.26 -12.59 -7.45
N LYS A 17 1.08 -12.36 -8.01
CA LYS A 17 0.28 -11.15 -7.76
C LYS A 17 0.00 -10.94 -6.27
N VAL A 18 -0.26 -12.04 -5.55
CA VAL A 18 -0.51 -12.03 -4.10
C VAL A 18 0.69 -11.48 -3.33
N GLY A 19 1.91 -11.92 -3.67
CA GLY A 19 3.12 -11.40 -3.02
C GLY A 19 3.33 -9.92 -3.27
N ILE A 20 3.01 -9.45 -4.47
CA ILE A 20 3.02 -8.02 -4.80
C ILE A 20 2.00 -7.28 -3.92
N GLU A 21 0.74 -7.70 -3.91
CA GLU A 21 -0.32 -7.09 -3.09
C GLU A 21 0.05 -6.98 -1.60
N GLU A 22 0.62 -8.03 -1.02
CA GLU A 22 1.05 -8.04 0.38
C GLU A 22 2.14 -7.01 0.68
N VAL A 23 3.19 -6.95 -0.16
CA VAL A 23 4.30 -6.00 -0.01
C VAL A 23 3.80 -4.56 -0.18
N LEU A 24 2.85 -4.34 -1.08
CA LEU A 24 2.28 -3.04 -1.35
C LEU A 24 1.34 -2.57 -0.24
N SER A 25 0.54 -3.47 0.30
CA SER A 25 -0.26 -3.21 1.50
C SER A 25 0.62 -2.81 2.67
N ALA A 26 1.75 -3.49 2.87
CA ALA A 26 2.75 -3.11 3.87
C ALA A 26 3.31 -1.69 3.59
N TYR A 27 3.67 -1.39 2.34
CA TYR A 27 4.17 -0.07 1.96
C TYR A 27 3.16 1.04 2.27
N ILE A 28 1.89 0.84 1.94
CA ILE A 28 0.77 1.76 2.19
C ILE A 28 0.57 1.95 3.69
N ALA A 29 0.47 0.85 4.46
CA ALA A 29 0.33 0.88 5.91
C ALA A 29 1.47 1.68 6.57
N ALA A 30 2.71 1.51 6.10
CA ALA A 30 3.87 2.26 6.59
C ALA A 30 3.78 3.77 6.34
N LYS A 31 2.99 4.24 5.35
CA LYS A 31 2.75 5.67 5.13
C LYS A 31 1.69 6.20 6.06
N TYR A 32 0.61 5.46 6.22
CA TYR A 32 -0.46 5.80 7.14
C TYR A 32 0.03 5.88 8.59
N LEU A 33 0.82 4.91 9.04
CA LEU A 33 1.49 4.92 10.35
C LEU A 33 2.39 6.14 10.59
N LYS A 34 2.74 6.86 9.51
CA LYS A 34 3.55 8.07 9.55
C LYS A 34 2.75 9.37 9.57
N GLY A 35 1.43 9.31 9.68
CA GLY A 35 0.60 10.51 9.60
C GLY A 35 0.24 10.90 8.16
N ALA A 36 0.47 10.04 7.16
CA ALA A 36 0.05 10.37 5.79
C ALA A 36 -1.48 10.30 5.66
N THR A 37 -2.04 11.24 4.90
CA THR A 37 -3.43 11.20 4.41
C THR A 37 -3.52 10.30 3.18
N SER A 38 -4.72 9.82 2.86
CA SER A 38 -4.98 9.01 1.66
C SER A 38 -4.41 9.62 0.37
N GLU A 39 -4.59 10.92 0.15
CA GLU A 39 -4.02 11.65 -0.99
C GLU A 39 -2.48 11.53 -1.04
N ARG A 40 -1.81 11.75 0.10
CA ARG A 40 -0.35 11.61 0.20
C ARG A 40 0.08 10.18 -0.07
N VAL A 41 -0.70 9.18 0.36
CA VAL A 41 -0.40 7.78 0.08
C VAL A 41 -0.53 7.45 -1.40
N LEU A 42 -1.58 7.92 -2.09
CA LEU A 42 -1.73 7.80 -3.55
C LEU A 42 -0.53 8.41 -4.29
N LEU A 43 -0.08 9.58 -3.87
CA LEU A 43 1.10 10.22 -4.47
C LEU A 43 2.36 9.37 -4.26
N LYS A 44 2.53 8.76 -3.08
CA LYS A 44 3.66 7.85 -2.81
C LYS A 44 3.59 6.56 -3.63
N LEU A 45 2.39 6.01 -3.86
CA LEU A 45 2.18 4.88 -4.76
C LEU A 45 2.58 5.21 -6.19
N LYS A 46 2.13 6.36 -6.71
CA LYS A 46 2.54 6.86 -8.03
C LYS A 46 4.04 6.98 -8.16
N TYR A 47 4.71 7.59 -7.17
CA TYR A 47 6.17 7.73 -7.20
C TYR A 47 6.89 6.39 -7.12
N LEU A 48 6.36 5.41 -6.39
CA LEU A 48 6.91 4.05 -6.39
C LEU A 48 6.78 3.41 -7.78
N ALA A 49 5.64 3.52 -8.46
CA ALA A 49 5.47 3.01 -9.82
C ALA A 49 6.45 3.67 -10.82
N ILE A 50 6.63 5.00 -10.74
CA ILE A 50 7.61 5.73 -11.56
C ILE A 50 9.03 5.23 -11.26
N TYR A 51 9.38 5.10 -9.98
CA TYR A 51 10.68 4.59 -9.56
C TYR A 51 10.96 3.20 -10.13
N LEU A 52 10.00 2.26 -10.02
CA LEU A 52 10.13 0.91 -10.58
C LEU A 52 10.34 0.94 -12.10
N ARG A 53 9.60 1.80 -12.82
CA ARG A 53 9.71 1.94 -14.27
C ARG A 53 11.09 2.45 -14.69
N VAL A 54 11.56 3.54 -14.08
CA VAL A 54 12.86 4.17 -14.39
C VAL A 54 14.03 3.21 -14.09
N ASN A 55 13.88 2.34 -13.09
CA ASN A 55 14.91 1.35 -12.72
C ASN A 55 14.73 -0.01 -13.45
N GLY A 56 13.89 -0.09 -14.49
CA GLY A 56 13.75 -1.29 -15.32
C GLY A 56 13.07 -2.46 -14.63
N HIS A 57 12.25 -2.23 -13.60
CA HIS A 57 11.52 -3.29 -12.90
C HIS A 57 10.17 -3.59 -13.56
N GLN A 58 10.16 -3.75 -14.89
CA GLN A 58 8.95 -3.93 -15.68
C GLN A 58 8.16 -5.19 -15.28
N ARG A 59 8.85 -6.32 -15.04
CA ARG A 59 8.22 -7.56 -14.55
C ARG A 59 7.36 -7.34 -13.29
N VAL A 60 7.83 -6.50 -12.37
CA VAL A 60 7.09 -6.18 -11.13
C VAL A 60 5.84 -5.37 -11.44
N LEU A 61 5.93 -4.43 -12.39
CA LEU A 61 4.79 -3.61 -12.82
C LEU A 61 3.75 -4.46 -13.55
N ASP A 62 4.18 -5.39 -14.41
CA ASP A 62 3.28 -6.26 -15.16
C ASP A 62 2.56 -7.24 -14.23
N LEU A 63 3.31 -7.90 -13.34
CA LEU A 63 2.76 -8.79 -12.33
C LEU A 63 1.85 -8.05 -11.34
N GLY A 64 2.16 -6.79 -11.06
CA GLY A 64 1.45 -5.94 -10.10
C GLY A 64 0.30 -5.11 -10.66
N ALA A 65 -0.04 -5.21 -11.96
CA ALA A 65 -1.01 -4.32 -12.60
C ALA A 65 -2.37 -4.30 -11.88
N GLU A 66 -2.88 -5.47 -11.53
CA GLU A 66 -4.15 -5.65 -10.82
C GLU A 66 -4.05 -5.27 -9.32
N PRO A 67 -3.08 -5.79 -8.54
CA PRO A 67 -2.84 -5.32 -7.17
C PRO A 67 -2.71 -3.80 -7.06
N TRP A 68 -2.07 -3.15 -8.04
CA TRP A 68 -1.97 -1.70 -8.05
C TRP A 68 -3.31 -1.01 -8.16
N LYS A 69 -4.17 -1.47 -9.07
CA LYS A 69 -5.50 -0.90 -9.26
C LYS A 69 -6.32 -1.03 -7.99
N VAL A 70 -6.39 -2.23 -7.42
CA VAL A 70 -7.18 -2.53 -6.22
C VAL A 70 -6.73 -1.68 -5.04
N LEU A 71 -5.43 -1.70 -4.72
CA LEU A 71 -4.92 -0.95 -3.57
C LEU A 71 -5.02 0.57 -3.76
N THR A 72 -4.87 1.06 -4.99
CA THR A 72 -5.11 2.49 -5.30
C THR A 72 -6.56 2.87 -5.01
N MET A 73 -7.53 2.03 -5.42
CA MET A 73 -8.94 2.26 -5.13
C MET A 73 -9.21 2.22 -3.62
N GLU A 74 -8.66 1.25 -2.90
CA GLU A 74 -8.85 1.18 -1.45
C GLU A 74 -8.31 2.40 -0.72
N VAL A 75 -7.12 2.88 -1.11
CA VAL A 75 -6.56 4.11 -0.54
C VAL A 75 -7.46 5.31 -0.87
N ALA A 76 -7.96 5.42 -2.11
CA ALA A 76 -8.88 6.49 -2.48
C ALA A 76 -10.17 6.47 -1.64
N LEU A 77 -10.65 5.29 -1.25
CA LEU A 77 -11.81 5.09 -0.38
C LEU A 77 -11.49 5.21 1.13
N GLY A 78 -10.29 5.69 1.50
CA GLY A 78 -9.90 5.93 2.90
C GLY A 78 -9.04 4.84 3.54
N GLY A 79 -8.64 3.82 2.79
CA GLY A 79 -7.67 2.80 3.22
C GLY A 79 -8.23 1.76 4.21
N GLY A 80 -9.56 1.67 4.33
CA GLY A 80 -10.24 0.85 5.34
C GLY A 80 -9.82 -0.62 5.37
N ARG A 81 -9.53 -1.18 4.18
CA ARG A 81 -9.24 -2.60 3.99
C ARG A 81 -7.76 -2.95 3.91
N ILE A 82 -6.87 -1.96 3.98
CA ILE A 82 -5.43 -2.19 3.90
C ILE A 82 -4.98 -2.98 5.14
N GLY A 83 -4.27 -4.09 4.93
CA GLY A 83 -3.73 -4.92 6.02
C GLY A 83 -4.73 -5.88 6.67
N LEU A 84 -5.97 -5.97 6.17
CA LEU A 84 -6.97 -6.92 6.67
C LEU A 84 -6.58 -8.39 6.43
N LEU A 85 -5.89 -8.66 5.31
CA LEU A 85 -5.53 -10.01 4.92
C LEU A 85 -4.16 -10.41 5.47
N ARG A 86 -4.07 -11.66 5.92
CA ARG A 86 -2.80 -12.27 6.36
C ARG A 86 -1.80 -12.33 5.21
N SER A 87 -0.51 -12.13 5.51
CA SER A 87 0.54 -12.37 4.53
C SER A 87 0.90 -13.85 4.45
N VAL A 88 0.65 -14.47 3.30
CA VAL A 88 0.95 -15.87 3.02
C VAL A 88 2.27 -16.04 2.26
N THR A 89 2.78 -14.99 1.61
CA THR A 89 4.08 -15.03 0.94
C THR A 89 5.22 -14.64 1.86
N GLU A 90 6.40 -15.20 1.60
CA GLU A 90 7.61 -14.81 2.33
C GLU A 90 7.98 -13.32 2.14
N PRO A 91 7.99 -12.74 0.92
CA PRO A 91 8.31 -11.32 0.77
C PRO A 91 7.29 -10.39 1.44
N GLY A 92 6.01 -10.75 1.41
CA GLY A 92 4.96 -10.02 2.13
C GLY A 92 5.16 -10.04 3.65
N ARG A 93 5.34 -11.24 4.23
CA ARG A 93 5.66 -11.38 5.67
C ARG A 93 6.91 -10.60 6.07
N ALA A 94 7.95 -10.61 5.23
CA ALA A 94 9.18 -9.89 5.52
C ALA A 94 8.98 -8.36 5.50
N ALA A 95 8.21 -7.84 4.54
CA ALA A 95 7.88 -6.42 4.45
C ALA A 95 7.07 -5.94 5.67
N TRP A 96 6.06 -6.69 6.08
CA TRP A 96 5.26 -6.39 7.26
C TRP A 96 6.04 -6.47 8.57
N ASN A 97 6.88 -7.50 8.73
CA ASN A 97 7.77 -7.59 9.89
C ASN A 97 8.76 -6.43 9.97
N GLN A 98 9.17 -5.86 8.84
CA GLN A 98 10.02 -4.67 8.82
C GLN A 98 9.29 -3.42 9.35
N ILE A 99 7.98 -3.31 9.15
CA ILE A 99 7.17 -2.24 9.77
C ILE A 99 7.14 -2.42 11.28
N ARG A 100 6.84 -3.64 11.74
CA ARG A 100 6.81 -4.01 13.17
C ARG A 100 8.10 -3.66 13.89
N ARG A 101 9.24 -3.97 13.28
CA ARG A 101 10.58 -3.68 13.84
C ARG A 101 10.92 -2.20 13.82
N ALA A 102 10.51 -1.48 12.77
CA ALA A 102 10.88 -0.08 12.58
C ALA A 102 10.01 0.91 13.38
N SER A 103 8.86 0.48 13.90
CA SER A 103 7.99 1.32 14.71
C SER A 103 7.72 0.62 16.04
N PRO A 104 8.39 1.02 17.14
CA PRO A 104 8.13 0.46 18.46
C PRO A 104 6.81 0.94 19.09
N SER A 105 6.06 1.80 18.39
CA SER A 105 4.75 2.27 18.84
C SER A 105 3.74 1.12 18.97
N GLN A 106 2.85 1.23 19.96
CA GLN A 106 1.82 0.23 20.26
C GLN A 106 0.91 -0.03 19.04
N SER A 107 0.64 1.00 18.24
CA SER A 107 -0.15 0.92 17.00
C SER A 107 0.49 0.02 15.93
N ALA A 108 1.80 0.10 15.74
CA ALA A 108 2.48 -0.76 14.77
C ALA A 108 2.53 -2.23 15.23
N ARG A 109 2.69 -2.48 16.53
CA ARG A 109 2.62 -3.84 17.09
C ARG A 109 1.21 -4.43 17.05
N ALA A 110 0.18 -3.61 17.17
CA ALA A 110 -1.22 -4.03 17.08
C ALA A 110 -1.68 -4.27 15.62
N LEU A 111 -1.03 -3.65 14.63
CA LEU A 111 -1.28 -3.87 13.19
C LEU A 111 -0.65 -5.13 12.62
N THR A 112 0.41 -5.62 13.26
CA THR A 112 1.27 -6.66 12.69
C THR A 112 1.34 -7.87 13.58
N ASP A 113 1.08 -9.05 13.03
CA ASP A 113 1.30 -10.31 13.72
C ASP A 113 2.71 -10.83 13.47
N SER A 114 3.35 -11.39 14.50
CA SER A 114 4.75 -11.85 14.42
C SER A 114 4.93 -13.08 13.52
N VAL A 115 3.87 -13.86 13.30
CA VAL A 115 3.83 -15.08 12.49
C VAL A 115 3.28 -14.80 11.09
N HIS A 116 2.26 -13.96 10.99
CA HIS A 116 1.44 -13.75 9.78
C HIS A 116 1.63 -12.38 9.11
N GLY A 117 2.42 -11.47 9.70
CA GLY A 117 2.74 -10.16 9.13
C GLY A 117 1.64 -9.11 9.29
N GLY A 118 0.35 -9.47 9.27
CA GLY A 118 -0.74 -8.52 9.48
C GLY A 118 -2.07 -9.17 9.85
N PRO A 119 -2.73 -8.69 10.90
CA PRO A 119 -4.18 -8.83 10.99
C PRO A 119 -4.83 -7.63 11.70
N GLY A 120 -4.48 -6.41 11.31
CA GLY A 120 -5.20 -5.20 11.75
C GLY A 120 -5.56 -4.34 10.54
N PRO A 121 -6.82 -3.94 10.34
CA PRO A 121 -7.12 -2.91 9.36
C PRO A 121 -6.39 -1.64 9.76
N VAL A 122 -5.68 -1.03 8.82
CA VAL A 122 -4.95 0.24 9.07
C VAL A 122 -5.89 1.29 9.66
N GLN A 123 -7.17 1.27 9.29
CA GLN A 123 -8.22 2.15 9.81
C GLN A 123 -8.36 2.17 11.33
N SER A 124 -8.12 1.04 12.01
CA SER A 124 -8.16 0.98 13.48
C SER A 124 -7.09 1.85 14.16
N PHE A 125 -6.15 2.41 13.39
CA PHE A 125 -5.01 3.18 13.87
C PHE A 125 -4.85 4.52 13.14
N LEU A 126 -5.74 4.84 12.21
CA LEU A 126 -5.76 6.12 11.53
C LEU A 126 -6.37 7.18 12.44
N GLN A 127 -5.75 8.36 12.47
CA GLN A 127 -6.41 9.54 13.00
C GLN A 127 -7.58 9.95 12.06
N PRO A 128 -8.64 10.60 12.57
CA PRO A 128 -9.84 10.94 11.77
C PRO A 128 -9.57 11.80 10.52
N ASP A 129 -8.50 12.60 10.54
CA ASP A 129 -8.04 13.42 9.41
C ASP A 129 -7.29 12.61 8.34
N GLN A 130 -6.74 11.45 8.71
CA GLN A 130 -6.01 10.57 7.80
C GLN A 130 -6.91 9.62 7.03
N ALA A 131 -7.99 9.15 7.66
CA ALA A 131 -8.95 8.18 7.13
C ALA A 131 -10.06 8.81 6.28
N GLN A 132 -9.94 10.10 5.95
CA GLN A 132 -10.93 10.76 5.11
C GLN A 132 -11.00 10.04 3.76
N PRO A 133 -12.16 9.45 3.40
CA PRO A 133 -12.40 9.04 2.04
C PRO A 133 -12.17 10.25 1.15
N PHE A 134 -11.58 10.05 -0.02
CA PHE A 134 -11.63 11.10 -1.03
C PHE A 134 -13.09 11.16 -1.51
N LEU A 135 -13.93 11.92 -0.79
CA LEU A 135 -15.35 12.05 -1.09
C LEU A 135 -15.48 12.55 -2.53
N PHE A 136 -16.06 11.71 -3.38
CA PHE A 136 -16.53 12.05 -4.71
C PHE A 136 -17.66 13.09 -4.58
N ASN A 137 -17.33 14.34 -4.26
CA ASN A 137 -18.26 15.45 -4.44
C ASN A 137 -18.38 15.71 -5.95
N GLU A 138 -19.29 14.97 -6.59
CA GLU A 138 -20.07 15.27 -7.82
C GLU A 138 -19.47 16.02 -9.03
N ALA A 139 -18.17 16.28 -9.07
CA ALA A 139 -17.52 16.83 -10.24
C ALA A 139 -16.39 15.89 -10.64
N ARG A 140 -16.53 15.26 -11.81
CA ARG A 140 -15.50 14.47 -12.51
C ARG A 140 -14.10 15.02 -12.20
N ALA A 141 -13.37 14.32 -11.33
CA ALA A 141 -12.04 14.78 -10.95
C ALA A 141 -11.09 14.51 -12.15
N PRO A 142 -10.54 15.55 -12.81
CA PRO A 142 -9.80 15.39 -14.09
C PRO A 142 -8.51 14.57 -13.99
N TRP A 143 -8.13 14.14 -12.79
CA TRP A 143 -7.01 13.24 -12.58
C TRP A 143 -7.44 11.77 -12.73
N LEU A 144 -8.69 11.38 -12.48
CA LEU A 144 -9.19 10.02 -12.64
C LEU A 144 -9.17 9.56 -14.10
N GLU A 145 -9.48 10.47 -15.02
CA GLU A 145 -9.31 10.27 -16.48
C GLU A 145 -7.84 9.97 -16.83
N ARG A 146 -6.88 10.57 -16.12
CA ARG A 146 -5.44 10.30 -16.33
C ARG A 146 -5.00 8.91 -15.88
N TYR A 147 -5.82 8.20 -15.10
CA TYR A 147 -5.53 6.84 -14.65
C TYR A 147 -6.43 5.78 -15.32
N GLY A 148 -7.25 6.14 -16.32
CA GLY A 148 -8.07 5.19 -17.07
C GLY A 148 -9.10 4.45 -16.20
N LEU A 149 -9.55 5.08 -15.11
CA LEU A 149 -10.51 4.50 -14.16
C LEU A 149 -11.95 4.89 -14.47
N LEU A 150 -12.15 5.74 -15.49
CA LEU A 150 -13.43 6.05 -16.10
C LEU A 150 -13.28 5.74 -17.58
N SER A 151 -13.76 4.57 -17.99
CA SER A 151 -13.98 4.23 -19.40
C SER A 151 -15.47 3.93 -19.51
N ASP A 152 -16.13 4.54 -20.49
CA ASP A 152 -17.52 4.24 -20.85
C ASP A 152 -17.73 2.74 -21.17
#